data_AF-A0A031JRV7-F1
#
_entry.id   AF-A0A031JRV7-F1
#
_cell.length_a   1.000
_cell.length_b   1.000
_cell.length_c   1.000
_cell.angle_alpha   90.00
_cell.angle_beta   90.00
_cell.angle_gamma   90.00
#
_symmetry.space_group_name_H-M   'P 1'
#
loop_
_entity.id
_entity.type
_entity.pdbx_description
1 polymer ?
#
loop_
_entity_poly.entity_id
_entity_poly.type
_entity_poly.pdbx_seq_one_letter_code
_entity_poly.pdbx_strand_id
1 'polypeptide(L)'
;MEHPNAFMNALLKQHDQLFADKRKRTTRITLACFDGAYEFQLLYAGMLEIEAKAGAGIGAVYGEVIRGIYHTGEDAIALPTEGAYRPVVLLEVIRQGLIGGNKSVVNGIDGEVSALRANALLERYLSPLEGGTLKEVWNMAAAILHAAFEGIVIEDEKPAPAPKNTSSAKRPEPDAV
;
A
#
# COMPACT_ATOMS: atom_id res chain seq x y z
N MET A 1 16.71 25.61 36.13
CA MET A 1 15.78 26.10 35.09
C MET A 1 16.29 25.57 33.76
N GLU A 2 15.82 24.38 33.39
CA GLU A 2 16.27 23.69 32.18
C GLU A 2 15.64 24.30 30.94
N HIS A 3 16.44 24.40 29.88
CA HIS A 3 16.20 25.14 28.65
C HIS A 3 14.97 24.65 27.88
N PRO A 4 13.87 25.44 27.79
CA PRO A 4 12.73 25.15 26.90
C PRO A 4 13.11 25.18 25.40
N ASN A 5 14.31 25.65 25.07
CA ASN A 5 14.75 25.95 23.72
C ASN A 5 15.35 24.73 22.99
N ALA A 6 15.88 23.74 23.71
CA ALA A 6 16.54 22.59 23.07
C ALA A 6 15.54 21.68 22.32
N PHE A 7 14.38 21.43 22.93
CA PHE A 7 13.32 20.61 22.33
C PHE A 7 12.72 21.24 21.07
N MET A 8 12.40 22.53 21.13
CA MET A 8 11.87 23.25 19.96
C MET A 8 12.88 23.33 18.81
N ASN A 9 14.17 23.50 19.10
CA ASN A 9 15.21 23.47 18.07
C ASN A 9 15.42 22.07 17.47
N ALA A 10 15.23 21.00 18.25
CA ALA A 10 15.28 19.64 17.74
C ALA A 10 14.08 19.35 16.82
N LEU A 11 12.87 19.78 17.21
CA LEU A 11 11.67 19.69 16.37
C LEU A 11 11.82 20.47 15.06
N LEU A 12 12.34 21.70 15.11
CA LEU A 12 12.57 22.51 13.91
C LEU A 12 13.62 21.88 12.98
N LYS A 13 14.71 21.33 13.53
CA LYS A 13 15.70 20.60 12.71
C LYS A 13 15.15 19.34 12.10
N GLN A 14 14.35 18.58 12.84
CA GLN A 14 13.68 17.38 12.34
C GLN A 14 12.66 17.73 11.25
N HIS A 15 11.88 18.80 11.45
CA HIS A 15 11.01 19.38 10.45
C HIS A 15 11.78 19.74 9.18
N ASP A 16 12.85 20.53 9.29
CA ASP A 16 13.67 20.94 8.15
C ASP A 16 14.30 19.74 7.42
N GLN A 17 14.74 18.70 8.14
CA GLN A 17 15.22 17.45 7.52
C GLN A 17 14.10 16.68 6.81
N LEU A 18 12.90 16.61 7.38
CA LEU A 18 11.73 16.00 6.76
C LEU A 18 11.32 16.71 5.46
N PHE A 19 11.39 18.04 5.43
CA PHE A 19 11.07 18.85 4.25
C PHE A 19 12.24 19.01 3.27
N ALA A 20 13.48 18.76 3.70
CA ALA A 20 14.66 18.71 2.84
C ALA A 20 14.79 17.38 2.07
N ASP A 21 14.11 16.32 2.53
CA ASP A 21 14.00 15.06 1.79
C ASP A 21 13.14 15.24 0.54
N LYS A 22 13.81 15.49 -0.59
CA LYS A 22 13.17 15.71 -1.90
C LYS A 22 12.65 14.43 -2.57
N ARG A 23 12.76 13.27 -1.92
CA ARG A 23 12.29 12.01 -2.53
C ARG A 23 10.78 12.06 -2.73
N LYS A 24 10.34 11.56 -3.87
CA LYS A 24 8.92 11.53 -4.23
C LYS A 24 8.18 10.59 -3.28
N ARG A 25 7.20 11.12 -2.56
CA ARG A 25 6.30 10.32 -1.72
C ARG A 25 5.00 10.01 -2.45
N THR A 26 4.43 8.84 -2.16
CA THR A 26 3.09 8.47 -2.59
C THR A 26 2.34 7.79 -1.46
N THR A 27 1.01 7.87 -1.48
CA THR A 27 0.14 7.13 -0.55
C THR A 27 -0.38 5.83 -1.15
N ARG A 28 0.06 5.52 -2.37
CA ARG A 28 -0.34 4.36 -3.16
C ARG A 28 0.69 3.25 -3.00
N ILE A 29 0.24 2.04 -2.72
CA ILE A 29 1.11 0.88 -2.56
C ILE A 29 0.66 -0.25 -3.47
N THR A 30 1.60 -1.08 -3.89
CA THR A 30 1.31 -2.31 -4.62
C THR A 30 1.70 -3.49 -3.74
N LEU A 31 0.77 -4.40 -3.49
CA LEU A 31 1.00 -5.59 -2.69
C LEU A 31 0.76 -6.84 -3.53
N ALA A 32 1.68 -7.82 -3.42
CA ALA A 32 1.45 -9.17 -3.92
C ALA A 32 0.50 -9.90 -2.97
N CYS A 33 -0.73 -10.12 -3.40
CA CYS A 33 -1.79 -10.71 -2.59
C CYS A 33 -2.89 -11.32 -3.46
N PHE A 34 -3.77 -12.11 -2.84
CA PHE A 34 -4.85 -12.82 -3.53
C PHE A 34 -4.30 -13.73 -4.65
N ASP A 35 -4.60 -13.41 -5.91
CA ASP A 35 -4.16 -14.09 -7.13
C ASP A 35 -3.17 -13.26 -7.97
N GLY A 36 -2.63 -12.15 -7.46
CA GLY A 36 -1.74 -11.30 -8.24
C GLY A 36 -1.11 -10.13 -7.47
N ALA A 37 -0.84 -9.05 -8.19
CA ALA A 37 -0.41 -7.78 -7.60
C ALA A 37 -1.56 -6.77 -7.67
N TYR A 38 -1.86 -6.13 -6.55
CA TYR A 38 -2.97 -5.19 -6.45
C TYR A 38 -2.47 -3.84 -5.96
N GLU A 39 -2.97 -2.79 -6.60
CA GLU A 39 -2.70 -1.42 -6.19
C GLU A 39 -3.75 -1.00 -5.15
N PHE A 40 -3.29 -0.40 -4.06
CA PHE A 40 -4.12 0.12 -2.98
C PHE A 40 -3.87 1.60 -2.80
N GLN A 41 -4.94 2.36 -2.62
CA GLN A 41 -4.88 3.78 -2.28
C GLN A 41 -6.12 4.16 -1.49
N LEU A 42 -5.96 4.75 -0.30
CA LEU A 42 -7.09 5.30 0.44
C LEU A 42 -7.39 6.72 -0.04
N LEU A 43 -8.51 6.87 -0.73
CA LEU A 43 -9.06 8.18 -1.09
C LEU A 43 -9.86 8.75 0.08
N TYR A 44 -10.03 10.07 0.12
CA TYR A 44 -10.75 10.74 1.20
C TYR A 44 -12.18 10.19 1.39
N ALA A 45 -12.91 9.92 0.31
CA ALA A 45 -14.23 9.30 0.37
C ALA A 45 -14.21 7.91 1.04
N GLY A 46 -13.19 7.10 0.74
CA GLY A 46 -13.01 5.79 1.38
C GLY A 46 -12.65 5.90 2.86
N MET A 47 -11.87 6.91 3.24
CA MET A 47 -11.60 7.20 4.66
C MET A 47 -12.88 7.51 5.43
N LEU A 48 -13.79 8.31 4.86
CA LEU A 48 -15.09 8.60 5.48
C LEU A 48 -15.96 7.36 5.63
N GLU A 49 -15.94 6.43 4.66
CA GLU A 49 -16.65 5.15 4.79
C GLU A 49 -16.06 4.27 5.91
N ILE A 50 -14.73 4.25 6.05
CA ILE A 50 -14.04 3.57 7.16
C ILE A 50 -14.47 4.18 8.49
N GLU A 51 -14.44 5.50 8.62
CA GLU A 51 -14.84 6.20 9.85
C GLU A 51 -16.29 5.89 10.24
N ALA A 52 -17.20 5.88 9.25
CA ALA A 52 -18.61 5.57 9.46
C ALA A 52 -18.81 4.13 9.99
N LYS A 53 -18.11 3.14 9.43
CA LYS A 53 -18.20 1.75 9.91
C LYS A 53 -17.45 1.51 11.22
N ALA A 54 -16.39 2.27 11.47
CA ALA A 54 -15.62 2.19 12.69
C ALA A 54 -16.31 2.90 13.87
N GLY A 55 -17.17 3.90 13.61
CA GLY A 55 -17.67 4.79 14.65
C GLY A 55 -16.56 5.59 15.34
N ALA A 56 -15.45 5.83 14.63
CA ALA A 56 -14.26 6.51 15.13
C ALA A 56 -13.56 7.25 13.99
N GLY A 57 -12.87 8.36 14.29
CA GLY A 57 -12.10 9.10 13.29
C GLY A 57 -10.90 8.30 12.76
N ILE A 58 -10.46 8.61 11.54
CA ILE A 58 -9.48 7.81 10.80
C ILE A 58 -8.12 7.74 11.52
N GLY A 59 -7.75 8.79 12.26
CA GLY A 59 -6.53 8.78 13.09
C GLY A 59 -6.62 7.81 14.28
N ALA A 60 -7.80 7.65 14.88
CA ALA A 60 -8.01 6.66 15.94
C ALA A 60 -7.96 5.24 15.36
N VAL A 61 -8.60 5.03 14.20
CA VAL A 61 -8.51 3.76 13.45
C VAL A 61 -7.06 3.43 13.12
N TYR A 62 -6.26 4.40 12.66
CA TYR A 62 -4.84 4.22 12.40
C TYR A 62 -4.09 3.75 13.64
N GLY A 63 -4.27 4.43 14.78
CA GLY A 63 -3.65 4.04 16.04
C GLY A 63 -4.05 2.64 16.51
N GLU A 64 -5.32 2.28 16.40
CA GLU A 64 -5.83 0.95 16.76
C GLU A 64 -5.25 -0.17 15.87
N VAL A 65 -5.12 0.08 14.57
CA VAL A 65 -4.62 -0.90 13.61
C VAL A 65 -3.10 -1.06 13.69
N ILE A 66 -2.33 0.01 13.89
CA ILE A 66 -0.87 -0.09 13.99
C ILE A 66 -0.40 -0.65 15.34
N ARG A 67 -1.21 -0.51 16.39
CA ARG A 67 -0.85 -1.01 17.72
C ARG A 67 -0.53 -2.51 17.69
N GLY A 68 0.65 -2.87 18.17
CA GLY A 68 1.12 -4.26 18.17
C GLY A 68 1.86 -4.67 16.88
N ILE A 69 2.05 -3.75 15.94
CA ILE A 69 2.95 -3.92 14.79
C ILE A 69 4.25 -3.19 15.10
N TYR A 70 5.33 -3.95 15.11
CA TYR A 70 6.68 -3.48 15.38
C TYR A 70 7.54 -3.69 14.14
N HIS A 71 8.42 -2.74 13.84
CA HIS A 71 9.38 -2.88 12.75
C HIS A 71 10.75 -3.20 13.33
N THR A 72 11.36 -4.28 12.84
CA THR A 72 12.72 -4.70 13.20
C THR A 72 13.55 -4.81 11.92
N GLY A 73 14.20 -3.70 11.54
CA GLY A 73 14.88 -3.62 10.24
C GLY A 73 13.86 -3.52 9.10
N GLU A 74 13.97 -4.42 8.13
CA GLU A 74 13.05 -4.51 6.97
C GLU A 74 11.79 -5.32 7.27
N ASP A 75 11.78 -6.08 8.37
CA ASP A 75 10.67 -6.96 8.73
C ASP A 75 9.69 -6.28 9.68
N ALA A 76 8.40 -6.56 9.49
CA ALA A 76 7.34 -6.21 10.43
C ALA A 76 6.94 -7.43 11.28
N ILE A 77 7.01 -7.28 12.60
CA ILE A 77 6.55 -8.25 13.59
C ILE A 77 5.19 -7.79 14.12
N ALA A 78 4.14 -8.55 13.79
CA ALA A 78 2.81 -8.36 14.35
C ALA A 78 2.62 -9.25 15.59
N LEU A 79 2.32 -8.63 16.74
CA LEU A 79 2.01 -9.27 18.03
C LEU A 79 0.49 -9.17 18.29
N PRO A 80 -0.30 -10.21 17.98
CA PRO A 80 -1.76 -10.14 18.08
C PRO A 80 -2.28 -9.87 19.49
N THR A 81 -1.51 -10.23 20.52
CA THR A 81 -1.86 -9.99 21.94
C THR A 81 -1.92 -8.51 22.31
N GLU A 82 -1.34 -7.64 21.50
CA GLU A 82 -1.31 -6.19 21.72
C GLU A 82 -2.19 -5.42 20.72
N GLY A 83 -2.69 -6.10 19.69
CA GLY A 83 -3.58 -5.53 18.70
C GLY A 83 -4.93 -5.12 19.29
N ALA A 84 -5.43 -3.97 18.86
CA ALA A 84 -6.74 -3.44 19.25
C ALA A 84 -7.73 -3.37 18.07
N TYR A 85 -7.44 -4.07 16.98
CA TYR A 85 -8.19 -3.99 15.75
C TYR A 85 -9.53 -4.75 15.81
N ARG A 86 -10.49 -4.28 15.02
CA ARG A 86 -11.76 -4.96 14.76
C ARG A 86 -11.75 -5.56 13.35
N PRO A 87 -12.06 -6.86 13.15
CA PRO A 87 -12.03 -7.47 11.83
C PRO A 87 -12.83 -6.73 10.76
N VAL A 88 -14.02 -6.21 11.11
CA VAL A 88 -14.86 -5.42 10.20
C VAL A 88 -14.16 -4.14 9.71
N VAL A 89 -13.36 -3.50 10.55
CA VAL A 89 -12.60 -2.29 10.19
C VAL A 89 -11.44 -2.66 9.26
N LEU A 90 -10.74 -3.76 9.56
CA LEU A 90 -9.64 -4.23 8.71
C LEU A 90 -10.12 -4.54 7.29
N LEU A 91 -11.21 -5.29 7.17
CA LEU A 91 -11.81 -5.62 5.87
C LEU A 91 -12.25 -4.35 5.14
N GLU A 92 -12.83 -3.39 5.84
CA GLU A 92 -13.24 -2.13 5.22
C GLU A 92 -12.05 -1.31 4.70
N VAL A 93 -10.95 -1.24 5.46
CA VAL A 93 -9.71 -0.60 5.03
C VAL A 93 -9.20 -1.22 3.74
N ILE A 94 -9.15 -2.56 3.68
CA ILE A 94 -8.68 -3.28 2.48
C ILE A 94 -9.63 -3.02 1.29
N ARG A 95 -10.95 -3.09 1.53
CA ARG A 95 -11.97 -2.83 0.50
C ARG A 95 -11.81 -1.44 -0.10
N GLN A 96 -11.69 -0.41 0.74
CA GLN A 96 -11.52 0.98 0.28
C GLN A 96 -10.17 1.20 -0.40
N GLY A 97 -9.12 0.55 0.11
CA GLY A 97 -7.80 0.59 -0.52
C GLY A 97 -7.84 0.04 -1.95
N LEU A 98 -8.48 -1.12 -2.15
CA LEU A 98 -8.65 -1.73 -3.47
C LEU A 98 -9.43 -0.84 -4.44
N ILE A 99 -10.56 -0.29 -3.98
CA ILE A 99 -11.41 0.58 -4.80
C ILE A 99 -10.66 1.85 -5.19
N GLY A 100 -9.93 2.46 -4.26
CA GLY A 100 -9.19 3.70 -4.53
C GLY A 100 -7.94 3.47 -5.39
N GLY A 101 -7.31 2.29 -5.33
CA GLY A 101 -6.19 1.93 -6.20
C GLY A 101 -6.64 1.54 -7.62
N ASN A 102 -7.79 0.88 -7.76
CA ASN A 102 -8.45 0.52 -9.02
C ASN A 102 -7.54 -0.20 -10.05
N LYS A 103 -6.47 -0.87 -9.63
CA LYS A 103 -5.55 -1.56 -10.52
C LYS A 103 -5.11 -2.91 -9.95
N SER A 104 -4.91 -3.85 -10.86
CA SER A 104 -4.45 -5.20 -10.58
C SER A 104 -3.63 -5.73 -11.76
N VAL A 105 -2.69 -6.62 -11.47
CA VAL A 105 -1.95 -7.44 -12.44
C VAL A 105 -2.11 -8.90 -12.00
N VAL A 106 -2.87 -9.67 -12.76
CA VAL A 106 -3.13 -11.09 -12.48
C VAL A 106 -2.64 -11.91 -13.66
N ASN A 107 -1.70 -12.82 -13.45
CA ASN A 107 -1.06 -13.61 -14.52
C ASN A 107 -0.49 -12.74 -15.66
N GLY A 108 0.06 -11.56 -15.32
CA GLY A 108 0.62 -10.61 -16.28
C GLY A 108 -0.42 -9.80 -17.07
N ILE A 109 -1.71 -9.90 -16.70
CA ILE A 109 -2.80 -9.16 -17.33
C ILE A 109 -3.22 -8.01 -16.42
N ASP A 110 -3.15 -6.79 -16.93
CA ASP A 110 -3.68 -5.60 -16.27
C ASP A 110 -5.22 -5.67 -16.18
N GLY A 111 -5.77 -5.27 -15.04
CA GLY A 111 -7.21 -5.18 -14.85
C GLY A 111 -7.60 -4.16 -13.79
N GLU A 112 -8.86 -3.74 -13.82
CA GLU A 112 -9.42 -2.78 -12.87
C GLU A 112 -10.09 -3.46 -11.68
N VAL A 113 -10.20 -2.73 -10.57
CA VAL A 113 -10.79 -3.22 -9.32
C VAL A 113 -11.97 -2.35 -8.92
N SER A 114 -13.15 -2.74 -9.40
CA SER A 114 -14.42 -2.13 -9.01
C SER A 114 -14.84 -2.55 -7.59
N ALA A 115 -15.84 -1.86 -7.02
CA ALA A 115 -16.41 -2.23 -5.72
C ALA A 115 -16.93 -3.68 -5.67
N LEU A 116 -17.56 -4.16 -6.76
CA LEU A 116 -18.02 -5.54 -6.87
C LEU A 116 -16.84 -6.51 -6.83
N ARG A 117 -15.76 -6.21 -7.56
CA ARG A 117 -14.56 -7.05 -7.57
C ARG A 117 -13.85 -7.04 -6.22
N ALA A 118 -13.75 -5.88 -5.56
CA ALA A 118 -13.17 -5.78 -4.23
C ALA A 118 -13.92 -6.67 -3.22
N ASN A 119 -15.26 -6.65 -3.23
CA ASN A 119 -16.04 -7.54 -2.36
C ASN A 119 -15.77 -9.02 -2.64
N ALA A 120 -15.74 -9.41 -3.91
CA ALA A 120 -15.45 -10.80 -4.30
C ALA A 120 -14.05 -11.26 -3.87
N LEU A 121 -13.04 -10.38 -3.95
CA LEU A 121 -11.68 -10.68 -3.48
C LEU A 121 -11.63 -10.90 -1.97
N LEU A 122 -12.27 -10.02 -1.20
CA LEU A 122 -12.36 -10.15 0.25
C LEU A 122 -13.04 -11.44 0.68
N GLU A 123 -14.20 -11.75 0.08
CA GLU A 123 -14.95 -12.97 0.38
C GLU A 123 -14.14 -14.23 0.05
N ARG A 124 -13.47 -14.24 -1.10
CA ARG A 124 -12.73 -15.41 -1.58
C ARG A 124 -11.41 -15.65 -0.87
N TYR A 125 -10.66 -14.61 -0.54
CA TYR A 125 -9.28 -14.78 -0.09
C TYR A 125 -9.05 -14.41 1.38
N LEU A 126 -9.92 -13.60 1.97
CA LEU A 126 -9.79 -13.17 3.37
C LEU A 126 -10.80 -13.84 4.29
N SER A 127 -11.67 -14.70 3.76
CA SER A 127 -12.53 -15.56 4.56
C SER A 127 -11.69 -16.63 5.28
N PRO A 128 -11.88 -16.81 6.60
CA PRO A 128 -11.24 -17.91 7.33
C PRO A 128 -11.55 -19.30 6.76
N LEU A 129 -12.67 -19.45 6.06
CA LEU A 129 -13.08 -20.72 5.43
C LEU A 129 -12.19 -21.09 4.24
N GLU A 130 -11.58 -20.10 3.60
CA GLU A 130 -10.74 -20.25 2.40
C GLU A 130 -9.24 -20.21 2.74
N GLY A 131 -8.90 -20.26 4.03
CA GLY A 131 -7.51 -20.30 4.52
C GLY A 131 -6.89 -18.93 4.82
N GLY A 132 -7.62 -17.83 4.63
CA GLY A 132 -7.15 -16.50 5.01
C GLY A 132 -7.00 -16.35 6.53
N THR A 133 -5.85 -15.89 7.00
CA THR A 133 -5.63 -15.67 8.43
C THR A 133 -5.91 -14.22 8.83
N LEU A 134 -6.43 -14.01 10.05
CA LEU A 134 -6.66 -12.67 10.57
C LEU A 134 -5.38 -11.84 10.65
N LYS A 135 -4.23 -12.49 10.83
CA LYS A 135 -2.91 -11.84 10.83
C LYS A 135 -2.57 -11.24 9.46
N GLU A 136 -2.85 -11.94 8.36
CA GLU A 136 -2.62 -11.41 7.00
C GLU A 136 -3.53 -10.24 6.69
N VAL A 137 -4.82 -10.36 7.04
CA VAL A 137 -5.81 -9.27 6.93
C VAL A 137 -5.32 -8.04 7.68
N TRP A 138 -4.84 -8.25 8.91
CA TRP A 138 -4.34 -7.17 9.75
C TRP A 138 -3.10 -6.50 9.17
N ASN A 139 -2.10 -7.27 8.75
CA ASN A 139 -0.88 -6.76 8.12
C ASN A 139 -1.18 -5.95 6.85
N MET A 140 -2.09 -6.45 6.02
CA MET A 140 -2.49 -5.76 4.79
C MET A 140 -3.16 -4.42 5.08
N ALA A 141 -4.15 -4.41 5.99
CA ALA A 141 -4.83 -3.18 6.39
C ALA A 141 -3.86 -2.16 7.01
N ALA A 142 -2.91 -2.63 7.83
CA ALA A 142 -1.88 -1.79 8.43
C ALA A 142 -0.97 -1.15 7.37
N ALA A 143 -0.50 -1.92 6.38
CA ALA A 143 0.32 -1.40 5.29
C ALA A 143 -0.42 -0.30 4.50
N ILE A 144 -1.70 -0.53 4.18
CA ILE A 144 -2.55 0.42 3.46
C ILE A 144 -2.72 1.72 4.25
N LEU A 145 -3.06 1.63 5.53
CA LEU A 145 -3.24 2.81 6.39
C LEU A 145 -1.93 3.56 6.61
N HIS A 146 -0.83 2.85 6.88
CA HIS A 146 0.48 3.47 7.07
C HIS A 146 0.91 4.26 5.84
N ALA A 147 0.75 3.69 4.64
CA ALA A 147 1.02 4.40 3.40
C ALA A 147 0.13 5.64 3.23
N ALA A 148 -1.13 5.58 3.63
CA ALA A 148 -2.04 6.71 3.56
C ALA A 148 -1.67 7.86 4.51
N PHE A 149 -1.14 7.55 5.70
CA PHE A 149 -0.79 8.55 6.72
C PHE A 149 0.63 9.12 6.56
N GLU A 150 1.61 8.27 6.30
CA GLU A 150 3.03 8.66 6.33
C GLU A 150 3.61 8.90 4.93
N GLY A 151 2.92 8.34 3.91
CA GLY A 151 3.45 8.24 2.56
C GLY A 151 4.62 7.26 2.50
N ILE A 152 4.68 6.47 1.44
CA ILE A 152 5.86 5.67 1.12
C ILE A 152 6.79 6.47 0.21
N VAL A 153 8.09 6.33 0.43
CA VAL A 153 9.10 6.89 -0.45
C VAL A 153 9.23 5.98 -1.67
N ILE A 154 9.07 6.53 -2.87
CA ILE A 154 9.35 5.81 -4.10
C ILE A 154 10.82 6.06 -4.44
N GLU A 155 11.61 5.00 -4.55
CA GLU A 155 12.91 5.09 -5.19
C GLU A 155 12.69 5.21 -6.70
N ASP A 156 13.33 6.21 -7.33
CA ASP A 156 13.21 6.40 -8.78
C ASP A 156 13.62 5.11 -9.50
N GLU A 157 12.67 4.53 -10.22
CA GLU A 157 12.91 3.33 -11.01
C GLU A 157 14.01 3.65 -12.03
N LYS A 158 15.17 3.02 -11.88
CA LYS A 158 16.29 3.20 -12.81
C LYS A 158 15.77 2.80 -14.19
N PRO A 159 15.78 3.70 -15.20
CA PRO A 159 15.11 3.42 -16.47
C PRO A 159 15.66 2.13 -17.06
N ALA A 160 14.75 1.20 -17.37
CA ALA A 160 15.11 -0.05 -18.03
C ALA A 160 15.87 0.30 -19.32
N PRO A 161 17.01 -0.36 -19.61
CA PRO A 161 17.75 -0.09 -20.83
C PRO A 161 16.84 -0.35 -22.03
N ALA A 162 16.74 0.65 -22.91
CA ALA A 162 15.89 0.61 -24.09
C ALA A 162 16.12 -0.69 -24.89
N PRO A 163 15.06 -1.32 -25.42
CA PRO A 163 15.20 -2.54 -26.21
C PRO A 163 16.10 -2.25 -27.42
N LYS A 164 17.21 -3.00 -27.50
CA LYS A 164 18.10 -2.96 -28.67
C LYS A 164 17.33 -3.52 -29.86
N ASN A 165 16.85 -2.64 -30.74
CA ASN A 165 16.33 -3.01 -32.05
C ASN A 165 17.45 -3.65 -32.88
N THR A 166 17.55 -4.98 -32.85
CA THR A 166 18.27 -5.74 -33.86
C THR A 166 17.33 -6.01 -35.03
N SER A 167 17.21 -5.03 -35.93
CA SER A 167 16.60 -5.25 -37.24
C SER A 167 17.59 -4.87 -38.33
N SER A 168 18.36 -5.86 -38.77
CA SER A 168 19.05 -5.86 -40.06
C SER A 168 18.90 -7.24 -40.69
N ALA A 169 17.66 -7.58 -41.08
CA ALA A 169 17.41 -8.67 -42.00
C ALA A 169 17.62 -8.16 -43.43
N LYS A 170 18.79 -8.53 -43.98
CA LYS A 170 19.21 -8.30 -45.37
C LYS A 170 18.24 -9.02 -46.32
N ARG A 171 17.57 -8.27 -47.20
CA ARG A 171 16.72 -8.81 -48.28
C ARG A 171 17.64 -9.42 -49.36
N PRO A 172 17.49 -10.70 -49.76
CA PRO A 172 18.20 -11.22 -50.92
C PRO A 172 17.62 -10.64 -52.21
N GLU A 173 18.51 -10.25 -53.14
CA GLU A 173 18.18 -9.81 -54.50
C GLU A 173 17.50 -10.95 -55.28
N PRO A 174 16.49 -10.65 -56.12
CA PRO A 174 15.94 -11.64 -57.04
C PRO A 174 16.86 -11.80 -58.25
N ASP A 175 17.29 -13.04 -58.49
CA ASP A 175 18.00 -13.44 -59.71
C ASP A 175 17.18 -13.11 -60.96
N ALA A 176 17.83 -12.45 -61.91
CA ALA A 176 17.29 -12.14 -63.22
C ALA A 176 17.24 -13.41 -64.09
N VAL A 177 16.07 -13.67 -64.70
CA VAL A 177 15.89 -14.53 -65.87
C VAL A 177 15.28 -13.69 -66.98
#